data_AF-A0A2N5XG92-F1
#
_entry.id   AF-A0A2N5XG92-F1
#
_cell.length_a   1.000
_cell.length_b   1.000
_cell.length_c   1.000
_cell.angle_alpha   90.00
_cell.angle_beta   90.00
_cell.angle_gamma   90.00
#
_symmetry.space_group_name_H-M   'P 1'
#
loop_
_entity.id
_entity.type
_entity.pdbx_description
1 polymer ?
#
loop_
_entity_poly.entity_id
_entity_poly.type
_entity_poly.pdbx_seq_one_letter_code
_entity_poly.pdbx_strand_id
1 'polypeptide(L)'
;PLTKSAALAEVVRRTGAGEVLAAGDSLLDAELLLAADTAWRPGHGELADTGWTGPGVTALETAGVAAGEEILRLMLARARARAGAPPRPGTARGVSGAPAPRP
;
A
#
# COMPACT_ATOMS: atom_id res chain seq x y z
N PRO A 1 -14.05 -3.17 -13.26
CA PRO A 1 -14.36 -3.42 -11.84
C PRO A 1 -13.95 -2.23 -10.95
N LEU A 2 -14.77 -1.89 -9.96
CA LEU A 2 -14.51 -0.80 -9.01
C LEU A 2 -13.72 -1.36 -7.81
N THR A 3 -12.41 -1.20 -7.82
CA THR A 3 -11.53 -1.67 -6.74
C THR A 3 -10.60 -0.54 -6.25
N LYS A 4 -10.16 -0.61 -4.99
CA LYS A 4 -9.19 0.35 -4.44
C LYS A 4 -7.84 0.29 -5.17
N SER A 5 -7.43 -0.90 -5.61
CA SER A 5 -6.21 -1.10 -6.42
C SER A 5 -6.29 -0.43 -7.80
N ALA A 6 -7.44 -0.48 -8.48
CA ALA A 6 -7.66 0.22 -9.73
C ALA A 6 -7.66 1.75 -9.54
N ALA A 7 -8.26 2.24 -8.45
CA ALA A 7 -8.20 3.65 -8.09
C ALA A 7 -6.77 4.12 -7.81
N LEU A 8 -5.98 3.32 -7.07
CA LEU A 8 -4.57 3.59 -6.83
C LEU A 8 -3.77 3.67 -8.14
N ALA A 9 -3.95 2.71 -9.04
CA ALA A 9 -3.27 2.69 -10.33
C ALA A 9 -3.54 3.98 -11.14
N GLU A 10 -4.77 4.47 -11.13
CA GLU A 10 -5.13 5.72 -11.79
C GLU A 10 -4.48 6.95 -11.13
N VAL A 11 -4.41 7.00 -9.79
CA VAL A 11 -3.69 8.08 -9.07
C VAL A 11 -2.21 8.07 -9.43
N VAL A 12 -1.57 6.91 -9.45
CA VAL A 12 -0.15 6.78 -9.83
C VAL A 12 0.07 7.26 -11.26
N ARG A 13 -0.81 6.86 -12.20
CA ARG A 13 -0.72 7.28 -13.60
C ARG A 13 -0.84 8.79 -13.76
N ARG A 14 -1.75 9.44 -13.01
CA ARG A 14 -1.97 10.91 -13.09
C ARG A 14 -0.87 11.72 -12.42
N THR A 15 -0.35 11.24 -11.30
CA THR A 15 0.62 11.98 -10.48
C THR A 15 2.06 11.70 -10.86
N GLY A 16 2.34 10.58 -11.53
CA GLY A 16 3.70 10.11 -11.76
C GLY A 16 4.42 9.70 -10.47
N ALA A 17 3.68 9.37 -9.40
CA ALA A 17 4.25 9.03 -8.10
C ALA A 17 5.30 7.92 -8.21
N GLY A 18 6.53 8.24 -7.79
CA GLY A 18 7.67 7.32 -7.84
C GLY A 18 7.71 6.31 -6.69
N GLU A 19 6.82 6.42 -5.72
CA GLU A 19 6.64 5.51 -4.59
C GLU A 19 5.20 5.62 -4.06
N VAL A 20 4.60 4.49 -3.67
CA VAL A 20 3.28 4.39 -3.07
C VAL A 20 3.40 3.82 -1.66
N LEU A 21 2.89 4.57 -0.69
CA LEU A 21 2.77 4.15 0.71
C LEU A 21 1.30 4.03 1.06
N ALA A 22 0.90 2.92 1.70
CA ALA A 22 -0.51 2.67 2.02
C ALA A 22 -0.71 2.21 3.48
N ALA A 23 -1.91 2.42 3.99
CA ALA A 23 -2.37 1.83 5.23
C ALA A 23 -3.85 1.49 5.14
N GLY A 24 -4.27 0.45 5.85
CA GLY A 24 -5.66 -0.02 5.82
C GLY A 24 -5.90 -1.10 6.86
N ASP A 25 -7.15 -1.19 7.32
CA ASP A 25 -7.61 -2.06 8.40
C ASP A 25 -8.80 -2.95 7.99
N SER A 26 -9.47 -2.63 6.88
CA SER A 26 -10.59 -3.42 6.33
C SER A 26 -10.10 -4.48 5.34
N LEU A 27 -10.84 -5.59 5.21
CA LEU A 27 -10.55 -6.62 4.19
C LEU A 27 -10.56 -6.04 2.76
N LEU A 28 -11.34 -4.97 2.53
CA LEU A 28 -11.39 -4.25 1.26
C LEU A 28 -10.07 -3.54 0.91
N ASP A 29 -9.18 -3.33 1.88
CA ASP A 29 -7.86 -2.73 1.67
C ASP A 29 -6.79 -3.75 1.26
N ALA A 30 -7.03 -5.06 1.36
CA ALA A 30 -6.01 -6.07 1.11
C ALA A 30 -5.33 -5.90 -0.27
N GLU A 31 -6.10 -5.74 -1.35
CA GLU A 31 -5.54 -5.50 -2.69
C GLU A 31 -4.80 -4.15 -2.79
N LEU A 32 -5.26 -3.12 -2.08
CA LEU A 32 -4.59 -1.81 -2.04
C LEU A 32 -3.23 -1.93 -1.35
N LEU A 33 -3.18 -2.62 -0.21
CA LEU A 33 -1.96 -2.82 0.58
C LEU A 33 -0.93 -3.64 -0.19
N LEU A 34 -1.37 -4.66 -0.93
CA LEU A 34 -0.49 -5.48 -1.79
C LEU A 34 0.01 -4.74 -3.04
N ALA A 35 -0.74 -3.72 -3.51
CA ALA A 35 -0.35 -2.92 -4.66
C ALA A 35 0.62 -1.78 -4.32
N ALA A 36 0.80 -1.45 -3.04
CA ALA A 36 1.71 -0.41 -2.58
C ALA A 36 3.17 -0.90 -2.54
N ASP A 37 4.13 0.03 -2.57
CA ASP A 37 5.56 -0.29 -2.41
C ASP A 37 5.89 -0.66 -0.95
N THR A 38 5.18 -0.05 0.00
CA THR A 38 5.26 -0.37 1.42
C THR A 38 3.92 -0.05 2.05
N ALA A 39 3.45 -0.95 2.91
CA ALA A 39 2.14 -0.84 3.53
C ALA A 39 2.17 -1.15 5.03
N TRP A 40 1.16 -0.63 5.74
CA TRP A 40 0.96 -0.90 7.16
C TRP A 40 -0.47 -1.30 7.47
N ARG A 41 -0.62 -2.30 8.34
CA ARG A 41 -1.90 -2.69 8.94
C ARG A 41 -1.85 -2.33 10.43
N PRO A 42 -2.80 -1.55 10.98
CA PRO A 42 -2.82 -1.28 12.40
C PRO A 42 -3.25 -2.51 13.21
N GLY A 43 -3.04 -2.47 14.53
CA GLY A 43 -3.44 -3.53 15.47
C GLY A 43 -4.94 -3.62 15.74
N HIS A 44 -5.78 -3.13 14.82
CA HIS A 44 -7.24 -3.18 14.88
C HIS A 44 -7.84 -3.31 13.48
N GLY A 45 -9.16 -3.52 13.43
CA GLY A 45 -9.93 -3.65 12.20
C GLY A 45 -9.96 -5.09 11.67
N GLU A 46 -10.77 -5.32 10.63
CA GLU A 46 -11.06 -6.65 10.08
C GLU A 46 -9.79 -7.43 9.71
N LEU A 47 -8.76 -6.76 9.18
CA LEU A 47 -7.49 -7.40 8.84
C LEU A 47 -6.72 -7.88 10.09
N ALA A 48 -6.83 -7.14 11.20
CA ALA A 48 -6.23 -7.55 12.47
C ALA A 48 -6.99 -8.72 13.09
N ASP A 49 -8.31 -8.62 13.11
CA ASP A 49 -9.21 -9.61 13.69
C ASP A 49 -9.08 -10.98 12.98
N THR A 50 -8.75 -10.97 11.70
CA THR A 50 -8.53 -12.18 10.88
C THR A 50 -7.08 -12.66 10.87
N GLY A 51 -6.15 -11.93 11.52
CA GLY A 51 -4.72 -12.25 11.50
C GLY A 51 -4.09 -12.12 10.10
N TRP A 52 -4.69 -11.31 9.22
CA TRP A 52 -4.23 -11.16 7.85
C TRP A 52 -2.82 -10.56 7.77
N THR A 53 -2.03 -11.09 6.85
CA THR A 53 -0.68 -10.64 6.52
C THR A 53 -0.47 -10.65 5.00
N GLY A 54 0.52 -9.89 4.53
CA GLY A 54 0.86 -9.82 3.11
C GLY A 54 2.29 -9.37 2.87
N PRO A 55 2.90 -9.74 1.74
CA PRO A 55 4.24 -9.25 1.37
C PRO A 55 4.26 -7.72 1.29
N GLY A 56 5.29 -7.11 1.85
CA GLY A 56 5.44 -5.64 1.88
C GLY A 56 4.51 -4.93 2.88
N VAL A 57 3.70 -5.66 3.63
CA VAL A 57 2.82 -5.12 4.67
C VAL A 57 3.41 -5.38 6.06
N THR A 58 3.59 -4.32 6.84
CA THR A 58 3.97 -4.41 8.26
C THR A 58 2.72 -4.37 9.13
N ALA A 59 2.46 -5.45 9.86
CA ALA A 59 1.44 -5.48 10.90
C ALA A 59 1.96 -4.77 12.16
N LEU A 60 1.17 -3.83 12.69
CA LEU A 60 1.46 -3.14 13.94
C LEU A 60 0.64 -3.74 15.08
N GLU A 61 1.19 -3.70 16.28
CA GLU A 61 0.46 -4.00 17.53
C GLU A 61 -0.38 -2.80 17.97
N THR A 62 0.07 -1.58 17.68
CA THR A 62 -0.60 -0.35 18.10
C THR A 62 -1.98 -0.23 17.42
N ALA A 63 -3.00 0.13 18.21
CA ALA A 63 -4.39 0.28 17.78
C ALA A 63 -4.93 1.70 17.96
N GLY A 64 -6.11 1.96 17.39
CA GLY A 64 -6.80 3.25 17.46
C GLY A 64 -5.99 4.41 16.87
N VAL A 65 -6.17 5.61 17.44
CA VAL A 65 -5.52 6.84 16.96
C VAL A 65 -4.00 6.75 17.02
N ALA A 66 -3.45 6.12 18.06
CA ALA A 66 -2.01 5.93 18.20
C ALA A 66 -1.39 5.14 17.03
N ALA A 67 -2.14 4.20 16.45
CA ALA A 67 -1.71 3.47 15.26
C ALA A 67 -1.56 4.40 14.06
N GLY A 68 -2.51 5.33 13.89
CA GLY A 68 -2.44 6.35 12.84
C GLY A 68 -1.21 7.23 12.98
N GLU A 69 -0.90 7.69 14.20
CA GLU A 69 0.31 8.47 14.47
C GLU A 69 1.60 7.69 14.18
N GLU A 70 1.62 6.41 14.53
CA GLU A 70 2.74 5.54 14.23
C GLU A 70 2.95 5.35 12.73
N ILE A 71 1.88 5.04 12.00
CA ILE A 71 1.90 4.89 10.55
C ILE A 71 2.40 6.17 9.87
N LEU A 72 1.89 7.34 10.28
CA LEU A 72 2.32 8.62 9.71
C LEU A 72 3.81 8.90 9.97
N ARG A 73 4.33 8.54 11.15
CA ARG A 73 5.76 8.68 11.47
C ARG A 73 6.61 7.78 10.56
N LEU A 74 6.17 6.55 10.32
CA LEU A 74 6.84 5.58 9.44
C LEU A 74 6.81 6.05 7.98
N MET A 75 5.65 6.50 7.50
CA MET A 75 5.50 7.08 6.16
C MET A 75 6.38 8.30 5.95
N LEU A 76 6.42 9.22 6.92
CA LEU A 76 7.25 10.42 6.87
C LEU A 76 8.75 10.07 6.83
N ALA A 77 9.19 9.12 7.65
CA ALA A 77 10.57 8.64 7.63
C ALA A 77 10.95 8.07 6.26
N ARG A 78 10.05 7.28 5.65
CA ARG A 78 10.25 6.72 4.32
C ARG A 78 10.30 7.79 3.22
N ALA A 79 9.36 8.72 3.23
CA ALA A 79 9.31 9.82 2.28
C ALA A 79 10.58 10.69 2.34
N ARG A 80 11.10 10.96 3.55
CA ARG A 80 12.37 11.68 3.75
C ARG A 80 13.56 10.90 3.19
N ALA A 81 13.63 9.59 3.46
CA ALA A 81 14.67 8.74 2.90
C ALA A 81 14.62 8.70 1.37
N ARG A 82 13.42 8.70 0.78
CA ARG A 82 13.21 8.75 -0.68
C ARG A 82 13.66 10.07 -1.29
N ALA A 83 13.35 11.19 -0.65
CA ALA A 83 13.77 12.51 -1.11
C ALA A 83 15.30 12.69 -1.13
N GLY A 84 16.01 12.00 -0.22
CA GLY A 84 17.48 11.98 -0.20
C GLY A 84 18.13 10.98 -1.15
N ALA A 85 17.37 10.10 -1.80
CA ALA A 85 17.90 9.06 -2.68
C ALA A 85 17.92 9.49 -4.16
N PRO A 86 18.89 9.03 -4.96
CA PRO A 86 18.90 9.31 -6.40
C PRO A 86 17.63 8.74 -7.09
N PRO A 87 17.20 9.35 -8.21
CA PRO A 87 16.05 8.86 -8.97
C PRO A 87 16.27 7.40 -9.39
N ARG A 88 15.23 6.57 -9.24
CA ARG A 88 15.31 5.17 -9.68
C ARG A 88 15.29 5.15 -11.21
N PRO A 89 16.14 4.33 -11.88
CA PRO A 89 15.97 4.07 -13.30
C PRO A 89 14.55 3.52 -13.53
N GLY A 90 13.89 4.00 -14.59
CA GLY A 90 12.49 3.73 -14.85
C GLY A 90 12.20 2.24 -15.02
N THR A 91 11.79 1.57 -13.97
CA THR A 91 11.18 0.25 -14.06
C THR A 91 9.71 0.46 -14.39
N ALA A 92 9.31 0.16 -15.63
CA ALA A 92 7.90 0.02 -15.95
C ALA A 92 7.28 -0.96 -14.95
N ARG A 93 6.39 -0.48 -14.07
CA ARG A 93 5.60 -1.37 -13.21
C ARG A 93 4.78 -2.25 -14.14
N GLY A 94 5.17 -3.51 -14.28
CA GLY A 94 4.44 -4.50 -15.04
C GLY A 94 3.04 -4.61 -14.43
N VAL A 95 2.05 -4.11 -15.16
CA VAL A 95 0.66 -4.51 -14.93
C VAL A 95 0.63 -6.00 -15.24
N SER A 96 0.65 -6.84 -14.21
CA SER A 96 0.36 -8.26 -14.37
C SER A 96 -1.06 -8.37 -14.93
N GLY A 97 -1.16 -8.57 -16.23
CA GLY A 97 -2.43 -8.79 -16.91
C GLY A 97 -3.10 -10.02 -16.32
N ALA A 98 -4.31 -9.85 -15.79
CA ALA A 98 -5.19 -10.97 -15.54
C ALA A 98 -5.43 -11.71 -16.87
N PRO A 99 -5.36 -13.05 -16.92
CA PRO A 99 -5.60 -13.78 -18.15
C PRO A 99 -7.05 -13.59 -18.59
N ALA A 100 -7.25 -13.32 -19.88
CA ALA A 100 -8.57 -13.24 -20.50
C ALA A 100 -9.35 -14.56 -20.30
N PRO A 101 -10.66 -14.52 -20.06
CA PRO A 101 -11.46 -15.74 -20.07
C PRO A 101 -11.43 -16.36 -21.48
N ARG A 102 -11.10 -17.65 -21.55
CA ARG A 102 -11.17 -18.45 -22.78
C ARG A 102 -12.63 -18.67 -23.19
N PRO A 103 -12.91 -18.84 -24.50
CA PRO A 103 -14.26 -18.86 -25.05
C PRO A 103 -15.14 -19.99 -24.50
#